data_AF-A0A933FDL4-F1
#
_entry.id   AF-A0A933FDL4-F1
#
_cell.length_a   1.000
_cell.length_b   1.000
_cell.length_c   1.000
_cell.angle_alpha   90.00
_cell.angle_beta   90.00
_cell.angle_gamma   90.00
#
_symmetry.space_group_name_H-M   'P 1'
#
loop_
_entity.id
_entity.type
_entity.pdbx_description
1 polymer ?
#
loop_
_entity_poly.entity_id
_entity_poly.type
_entity_poly.pdbx_seq_one_letter_code
_entity_poly.pdbx_strand_id
1 'polypeptide(L)' 'MPDSILLIVFGTLSIFGLAGGVLGFALAMKHAKRPDGELKMAVWAIVGLGGLVVAGMSSAYFLIPILMKRVF' A
#
# COMPACT_ATOMS: atom_id res chain seq x y z
N MET A 1 -10.62 11.41 -21.41
CA MET A 1 -10.54 9.93 -21.55
C MET A 1 -9.27 9.29 -20.96
N PRO A 2 -8.10 9.96 -20.84
CA PRO A 2 -6.93 9.41 -20.12
C PRO A 2 -7.15 9.24 -18.61
N ASP A 3 -7.92 10.15 -18.00
CA ASP A 3 -8.06 10.22 -16.53
C ASP A 3 -8.74 8.99 -15.93
N SER A 4 -9.71 8.38 -16.63
CA SER A 4 -10.39 7.17 -16.18
C SER A 4 -9.45 5.96 -16.13
N ILE A 5 -8.52 5.84 -17.07
CA ILE A 5 -7.53 4.76 -17.12
C ILE A 5 -6.53 4.92 -15.97
N LEU A 6 -6.05 6.15 -15.75
CA LEU A 6 -5.17 6.48 -14.62
C LEU A 6 -5.86 6.18 -13.27
N LEU A 7 -7.14 6.49 -13.13
CA LEU A 7 -7.93 6.20 -11.94
C LEU A 7 -8.00 4.69 -11.65
N ILE A 8 -8.19 3.86 -12.67
CA ILE A 8 -8.25 2.39 -12.51
C ILE A 8 -6.87 1.83 -12.16
N VAL A 9 -5.82 2.26 -12.85
CA VAL A 9 -4.45 1.76 -12.64
C VAL A 9 -3.94 2.16 -11.26
N PHE A 10 -4.00 3.44 -10.90
CA PHE A 10 -3.54 3.91 -9.58
C PHE A 10 -4.50 3.50 -8.46
N GLY A 11 -5.80 3.39 -8.73
CA GLY A 11 -6.81 2.81 -7.83
C GLY A 11 -6.45 1.39 -7.42
N THR A 12 -6.22 0.52 -8.41
CA THR A 12 -5.83 -0.87 -8.16
C THR A 12 -4.47 -0.97 -7.48
N LEU A 13 -3.46 -0.22 -7.93
CA LEU A 13 -2.15 -0.13 -7.26
C LEU A 13 -2.27 0.30 -5.80
N SER A 14 -3.13 1.28 -5.51
CA SER A 14 -3.34 1.75 -4.14
C SER A 14 -3.99 0.68 -3.27
N ILE A 15 -4.99 -0.05 -3.80
CA ILE A 15 -5.65 -1.14 -3.08
C ILE A 15 -4.67 -2.30 -2.83
N PHE A 16 -3.90 -2.70 -3.85
CA PHE A 16 -2.89 -3.76 -3.70
C PHE A 16 -1.76 -3.35 -2.75
N GLY A 17 -1.32 -2.09 -2.80
CA GLY A 17 -0.34 -1.54 -1.87
C GLY A 17 -0.86 -1.57 -0.43
N LEU A 18 -2.10 -1.16 -0.20
CA LEU A 18 -2.73 -1.18 1.13
C LEU A 18 -2.89 -2.61 1.64
N ALA A 19 -3.42 -3.50 0.81
CA ALA A 19 -3.59 -4.90 1.17
C ALA A 19 -2.23 -5.57 1.48
N GLY A 20 -1.23 -5.37 0.62
CA GLY A 20 0.13 -5.86 0.83
C GLY A 20 0.79 -5.26 2.07
N GLY A 21 0.54 -3.98 2.33
CA GLY A 21 1.04 -3.27 3.51
C GLY A 21 0.46 -3.84 4.81
N VAL A 22 -0.86 -3.98 4.87
CA VAL A 22 -1.58 -4.55 6.01
C VAL A 22 -1.17 -6.01 6.25
N LEU A 23 -1.09 -6.82 5.19
CA LEU A 23 -0.65 -8.21 5.28
C LEU A 23 0.81 -8.31 5.74
N GLY A 24 1.69 -7.45 5.23
CA GLY A 24 3.09 -7.39 5.65
C GLY A 24 3.22 -7.07 7.14
N PHE A 25 2.50 -6.07 7.64
CA PHE A 25 2.47 -5.77 9.06
C PHE A 25 1.85 -6.88 9.92
N ALA A 26 0.76 -7.51 9.47
CA ALA A 26 0.15 -8.64 10.16
C ALA A 26 1.13 -9.82 10.30
N LEU A 27 1.89 -10.11 9.24
CA LEU A 27 2.90 -11.16 9.24
C LEU A 27 4.12 -10.78 10.06
N ALA A 28 4.53 -9.51 10.09
CA ALA A 28 5.59 -9.02 10.94
C ALA A 28 5.23 -9.22 12.43
N MET A 29 4.02 -8.81 12.82
CA MET A 29 3.49 -8.98 14.19
C MET A 29 3.40 -10.46 14.59
N LYS A 30 3.06 -11.34 13.65
CA LYS A 30 3.05 -12.78 13.89
C LYS A 30 4.45 -13.34 14.18
N HIS A 31 5.47 -12.83 13.49
CA HIS A 31 6.86 -13.27 13.68
C HIS A 31 7.56 -12.62 14.87
N ALA A 32 7.11 -11.44 15.29
CA ALA A 32 7.60 -10.76 16.50
C ALA A 32 7.44 -11.59 17.78
N LYS A 33 6.48 -12.52 17.80
CA LYS A 33 6.21 -13.41 18.95
C LYS A 33 7.11 -14.65 18.98
N ARG A 34 8.01 -14.83 18.02
CA ARG A 34 8.88 -16.02 17.92
C ARG A 34 10.31 -15.65 18.33
N PRO A 35 10.97 -16.48 19.17
CA PRO A 35 12.31 -16.19 19.68
C PRO A 35 13.37 -16.06 18.57
N ASP A 36 13.22 -16.77 17.44
CA ASP A 36 14.13 -16.68 16.28
C ASP A 36 13.52 -15.87 15.11
N GLY A 37 12.52 -15.04 15.40
CA GLY A 37 11.66 -14.41 14.42
C GLY A 37 12.16 -13.07 13.87
N GLU A 38 13.23 -12.50 14.40
CA GLU A 38 13.62 -11.10 14.18
C GLU A 38 13.87 -10.77 12.71
N LEU A 39 14.65 -11.59 11.99
CA LEU A 39 14.93 -11.36 10.57
C LEU A 39 13.66 -11.40 9.73
N LYS A 40 12.77 -12.35 10.00
CA LYS A 40 11.48 -12.48 9.28
C LYS A 40 10.54 -11.33 9.64
N MET A 41 10.52 -10.89 10.89
CA MET A 41 9.77 -9.72 11.33
C MET A 41 10.24 -8.48 10.57
N ALA A 42 11.56 -8.24 10.49
CA ALA A 42 12.12 -7.10 9.78
C ALA A 42 11.76 -7.11 8.28
N VAL A 43 11.90 -8.26 7.61
CA VAL A 43 11.54 -8.41 6.19
C VAL A 43 10.05 -8.11 5.97
N TRP A 44 9.17 -8.68 6.79
CA TRP A 44 7.73 -8.43 6.67
C TRP A 44 7.33 -7.00 7.02
N ALA A 45 8.03 -6.36 7.96
CA ALA A 45 7.83 -4.96 8.28
C ALA A 45 8.25 -4.04 7.13
N ILE A 46 9.36 -4.33 6.43
CA ILE A 46 9.79 -3.62 5.23
C ILE A 46 8.76 -3.76 4.11
N VAL A 47 8.24 -4.97 3.88
CA VAL A 47 7.16 -5.22 2.92
C VAL A 47 5.90 -4.44 3.31
N GLY A 48 5.56 -4.43 4.60
CA GLY A 48 4.43 -3.69 5.16
C GLY A 48 4.54 -2.18 4.90
N LEU A 49 5.69 -1.60 5.20
CA LEU A 49 6.00 -0.19 4.93
C LEU A 49 5.98 0.12 3.43
N GLY A 50 6.61 -0.72 2.60
CA GLY A 50 6.65 -0.54 1.15
C GLY A 50 5.24 -0.51 0.54
N GLY A 51 4.36 -1.43 0.96
CA GLY A 51 2.97 -1.45 0.51
C GLY A 51 2.21 -0.18 0.88
N LEU A 52 2.36 0.27 2.14
CA LEU A 52 1.73 1.51 2.62
C LEU A 52 2.24 2.76 1.89
N VAL A 53 3.55 2.83 1.61
CA VAL A 53 4.14 3.94 0.84
C VAL A 53 3.59 3.96 -0.58
N VAL A 54 3.57 2.81 -1.28
CA VAL A 54 3.02 2.73 -2.64
C VAL A 54 1.55 3.13 -2.66
N ALA A 55 0.77 2.69 -1.68
CA ALA A 55 -0.64 3.07 -1.56
C ALA A 55 -0.81 4.56 -1.28
N GLY A 56 -0.10 5.10 -0.29
CA GLY A 56 -0.15 6.51 0.07
C GLY A 56 0.28 7.43 -1.07
N MET A 57 1.35 7.08 -1.79
CA MET A 57 1.84 7.86 -2.93
C MET A 57 0.87 7.78 -4.11
N SER A 58 0.37 6.59 -4.45
CA SER A 58 -0.60 6.43 -5.54
C SER A 58 -1.91 7.18 -5.27
N SER A 59 -2.36 7.18 -4.01
CA SER A 59 -3.56 7.89 -3.60
C SER A 59 -3.36 9.41 -3.58
N ALA A 60 -2.30 9.90 -2.95
CA ALA A 60 -2.03 11.34 -2.83
C ALA A 60 -1.74 12.03 -4.16
N TYR A 61 -0.92 11.42 -5.03
CA TYR A 61 -0.45 12.08 -6.26
C TYR A 61 -1.38 11.91 -7.45
N PHE A 62 -2.17 10.83 -7.50
CA PHE A 62 -2.97 10.52 -8.69
C PHE A 62 -4.46 10.43 -8.38
N LEU A 63 -4.88 9.59 -7.42
CA LEU A 63 -6.31 9.39 -7.16
C LEU A 63 -7.01 10.65 -6.64
N ILE A 64 -6.44 11.32 -5.62
CA ILE A 64 -7.07 12.51 -5.03
C ILE A 64 -7.22 13.64 -6.06
N PRO A 65 -6.18 14.03 -6.82
CA PRO A 65 -6.33 15.07 -7.84
C PRO A 65 -7.32 14.72 -8.95
N ILE A 66 -7.36 13.45 -9.40
CA ILE A 66 -8.30 13.02 -10.43
C ILE A 66 -9.74 13.03 -9.89
N LEU A 67 -9.95 12.57 -8.65
CA LEU A 67 -11.26 12.63 -7.99
C LEU A 67 -11.72 14.08 -7.80
N MET A 68 -10.84 14.97 -7.35
CA MET A 68 -11.16 16.39 -7.19
C MET A 68 -11.57 17.03 -8.51
N LYS A 69 -10.84 16.79 -9.61
CA LYS A 69 -11.21 17.28 -10.96
C LYS A 69 -12.51 16.70 -11.52
N ARG A 70 -12.99 15.58 -10.96
CA ARG A 70 -14.22 14.93 -11.41
C ARG A 70 -15.44 15.36 -10.60
N VAL A 71 -15.21 15.83 -9.37
CA VAL A 71 -16.24 16.26 -8.43
C VAL A 71 -16.47 17.78 -8.48
N PHE A 72 -15.42 18.55 -8.72
CA PHE A 72 -15.45 20.02 -8.88
C PHE A 72 -15.22 20.39 -10.36
#